data_AF-A0A6P6L0B4-F1
#
_entry.id   AF-A0A6P6L0B4-F1
#
_cell.length_a   1.000
_cell.length_b   1.000
_cell.length_c   1.000
_cell.angle_alpha   90.00
_cell.angle_beta   90.00
_cell.angle_gamma   90.00
#
_symmetry.space_group_name_H-M   'P 1'
#
loop_
_entity.id
_entity.type
_entity.pdbx_description
1 polymer ?
#
loop_
_entity_poly.entity_id
_entity_poly.type
_entity_poly.pdbx_seq_one_letter_code
_entity_poly.pdbx_strand_id
1 'polypeptide(L)'
;MGLRWLWRHRVSALLLVLALLLLLTLLATHSLQTNRTYELRPTADRRNQRRAPEKHTSPLPPNTHQSPKHTTTSRAERQRSHPPVVFLKTHRTGSSTVQNILFRLGEREGATFAFPSHTYQFNYPDRFRAAFVDELPEGSSQFNLLCSHMRLDLREVRKVMPQNTVFITLLRDPIKTFESVFGYYTSITPAFFSAHRAAANQGKSALSMFLDSPETFWDPKEPGNGLAKNPMSFDLGLNNQKWNGSWPEDLAQLEEAFHLVMIAEHFDESLVLLGALLGLEHPDVAYLRLNARAGNCVTELDENMREKVRSWNMLDTLLYDFFEQVFWEKAAQFGLERLKTEVARLRASTMKMQQKCVSRAEVPPGELEDLLRPWQTETATIVGYEVRGNLSLQDQGFCVRMMLPELQYHSHLYFKQYGRDMRAAPAD
;
A
#
# COMPACT_ATOMS: atom_id res chain seq x y z
N MET A 1 6.63 -34.07 -29.16
CA MET A 1 5.49 -34.95 -28.77
C MET A 1 4.68 -34.42 -27.55
N GLY A 2 4.77 -33.14 -27.15
CA GLY A 2 4.12 -32.62 -25.93
C GLY A 2 2.81 -31.83 -26.11
N LEU A 3 2.52 -31.31 -27.30
CA LEU A 3 1.37 -30.38 -27.49
C LEU A 3 0.00 -31.10 -27.52
N ARG A 4 -0.06 -32.33 -28.01
CA ARG A 4 -1.31 -33.14 -28.04
C ARG A 4 -1.72 -33.70 -26.67
N TRP A 5 -0.76 -33.83 -25.74
CA TRP A 5 -1.01 -34.36 -24.39
C TRP A 5 -1.59 -33.28 -23.47
N LEU A 6 -1.03 -32.08 -23.51
CA LEU A 6 -1.55 -30.89 -22.80
C LEU A 6 -2.96 -30.50 -23.26
N TRP A 7 -3.26 -30.62 -24.56
CA TRP A 7 -4.59 -30.31 -25.08
C TRP A 7 -5.65 -31.33 -24.64
N ARG A 8 -5.31 -32.62 -24.61
CA ARG A 8 -6.21 -33.68 -24.13
C ARG A 8 -6.56 -33.54 -22.64
N HIS A 9 -5.60 -33.14 -21.79
CA HIS A 9 -5.86 -32.94 -20.37
C HIS A 9 -6.67 -31.69 -20.08
N ARG A 10 -6.41 -30.59 -20.81
CA ARG A 10 -7.22 -29.36 -20.66
C ARG A 10 -8.67 -29.53 -21.10
N VAL A 11 -8.91 -30.24 -22.21
CA VAL A 11 -10.28 -30.55 -22.68
C VAL A 11 -10.99 -31.50 -21.72
N SER A 12 -10.29 -32.49 -21.17
CA SER A 12 -10.87 -33.44 -20.20
C SER A 12 -11.22 -32.76 -18.87
N ALA A 13 -10.37 -31.84 -18.39
CA ALA A 13 -10.66 -31.05 -17.20
C ALA A 13 -11.86 -30.11 -17.41
N LEU A 14 -11.97 -29.47 -18.58
CA LEU A 14 -13.11 -28.61 -18.92
C LEU A 14 -14.44 -29.38 -18.96
N LEU A 15 -14.42 -30.59 -19.53
CA LEU A 15 -15.60 -31.47 -19.57
C LEU A 15 -16.03 -31.95 -18.17
N LEU A 16 -15.07 -32.22 -17.28
CA LEU A 16 -15.33 -32.58 -15.88
C LEU A 16 -15.98 -31.43 -15.09
N VAL A 17 -15.50 -30.19 -15.28
CA VAL A 17 -16.07 -29.00 -14.66
C VAL A 17 -17.51 -28.75 -15.17
N LEU A 18 -17.73 -28.88 -16.48
CA LEU A 18 -19.06 -28.76 -17.06
C LEU A 18 -20.04 -29.83 -16.55
N ALA A 19 -19.59 -31.08 -16.39
CA ALA A 19 -20.40 -32.15 -15.83
C ALA A 19 -20.76 -31.91 -14.35
N LEU A 20 -19.82 -31.40 -13.56
CA LEU A 20 -20.04 -31.03 -12.15
C LEU A 20 -21.04 -29.87 -12.03
N LEU A 21 -20.93 -28.85 -12.87
CA LEU A 21 -21.88 -27.73 -12.90
C LEU A 21 -23.29 -28.19 -13.31
N LEU A 22 -23.39 -29.12 -14.27
CA LEU A 22 -24.67 -29.68 -14.69
C LEU A 22 -25.32 -30.55 -13.59
N LEU A 23 -24.51 -31.29 -12.83
CA LEU A 23 -24.99 -32.05 -11.68
C LEU A 23 -25.49 -31.13 -10.55
N LEU A 24 -24.78 -30.04 -10.28
CA LEU A 24 -25.16 -29.06 -9.25
C LEU A 24 -26.46 -28.32 -9.63
N THR A 25 -26.67 -27.99 -10.91
CA THR A 25 -27.93 -27.37 -11.36
C THR A 25 -29.10 -28.35 -11.32
N LEU A 26 -28.89 -29.63 -11.63
CA LEU A 26 -29.91 -30.68 -11.47
C LEU A 26 -30.28 -30.89 -9.99
N LEU A 27 -29.30 -30.88 -9.08
CA LEU A 27 -29.57 -30.98 -7.63
C LEU A 27 -30.31 -29.75 -7.10
N ALA A 28 -29.94 -28.54 -7.56
CA ALA A 28 -30.62 -27.31 -7.17
C ALA A 28 -32.08 -27.24 -7.67
N THR A 29 -32.33 -27.67 -8.91
CA THR A 29 -33.68 -27.72 -9.48
C THR A 29 -34.57 -28.76 -8.79
N HIS A 30 -34.01 -29.92 -8.43
CA HIS A 30 -34.73 -30.93 -7.64
C HIS A 30 -35.07 -30.42 -6.22
N SER A 31 -34.14 -29.71 -5.56
CA SER A 31 -34.36 -29.08 -4.24
C SER A 31 -35.49 -28.04 -4.27
N LEU A 32 -35.53 -27.22 -5.34
CA LEU A 32 -36.57 -26.20 -5.54
C LEU A 32 -37.95 -26.82 -5.80
N GLN A 33 -38.03 -27.98 -6.46
CA GLN A 33 -39.29 -28.72 -6.62
C GLN A 33 -39.81 -29.32 -5.32
N THR A 34 -38.92 -29.84 -4.45
CA THR A 34 -39.32 -30.36 -3.13
C THR A 34 -39.81 -29.27 -2.18
N ASN A 35 -39.29 -28.04 -2.23
CA ASN A 35 -39.78 -26.95 -1.38
C ASN A 35 -41.14 -26.39 -1.81
N ARG A 36 -41.54 -26.56 -3.07
CA ARG A 36 -42.82 -26.06 -3.59
C ARG A 36 -44.04 -26.86 -3.14
N THR A 37 -43.84 -28.04 -2.55
CA THR A 37 -44.94 -28.91 -2.06
C THR A 37 -45.29 -28.72 -0.59
N TYR A 38 -44.54 -27.90 0.17
CA TYR A 38 -44.75 -27.71 1.61
C TYR A 38 -45.50 -26.43 2.02
N GLU A 39 -45.75 -25.48 1.11
CA GLU A 39 -46.50 -24.26 1.43
C GLU A 39 -47.93 -24.28 0.85
N LEU A 40 -48.84 -24.98 1.52
CA LEU A 40 -50.28 -24.83 1.33
C LEU A 40 -51.01 -25.14 2.64
N ARG A 41 -51.12 -24.15 3.54
CA ARG A 41 -52.26 -23.99 4.47
C ARG A 41 -52.27 -22.61 5.18
N PRO A 42 -53.40 -21.86 5.21
CA PRO A 42 -53.45 -20.51 5.77
C PRO A 42 -54.06 -20.40 7.18
N THR A 43 -53.43 -19.52 7.98
CA THR A 43 -53.92 -18.52 8.97
C THR A 43 -55.18 -18.74 9.84
N ALA A 44 -55.05 -18.42 11.14
CA ALA A 44 -56.14 -17.83 11.94
C ALA A 44 -55.61 -16.94 13.10
N ASP A 45 -56.43 -15.94 13.43
CA ASP A 45 -56.25 -14.66 14.13
C ASP A 45 -56.74 -14.68 15.61
N ARG A 46 -56.22 -13.79 16.49
CA ARG A 46 -56.98 -12.91 17.45
C ARG A 46 -56.32 -12.58 18.81
N ARG A 47 -56.13 -11.25 19.00
CA ARG A 47 -56.58 -10.33 20.08
C ARG A 47 -56.57 -10.70 21.59
N ASN A 48 -55.89 -9.81 22.35
CA ASN A 48 -56.25 -9.05 23.57
C ASN A 48 -56.96 -9.73 24.78
N GLN A 49 -56.41 -9.52 26.00
CA GLN A 49 -57.14 -8.89 27.12
C GLN A 49 -56.26 -8.49 28.32
N ARG A 50 -56.68 -7.40 28.99
CA ARG A 50 -56.13 -6.78 30.22
C ARG A 50 -56.67 -7.45 31.50
N ARG A 51 -55.90 -7.45 32.59
CA ARG A 51 -56.35 -7.14 33.98
C ARG A 51 -55.18 -7.08 34.98
N ALA A 52 -55.29 -6.21 35.97
CA ALA A 52 -54.48 -6.04 37.19
C ALA A 52 -55.46 -5.80 38.36
N PRO A 53 -55.06 -5.57 39.63
CA PRO A 53 -53.91 -6.04 40.43
C PRO A 53 -54.35 -6.60 41.82
N GLU A 54 -53.43 -7.08 42.66
CA GLU A 54 -53.67 -7.14 44.12
C GLU A 54 -52.40 -6.93 44.96
N LYS A 55 -52.62 -6.36 46.16
CA LYS A 55 -51.67 -5.68 47.06
C LYS A 55 -51.07 -6.63 48.09
N HIS A 56 -49.85 -6.33 48.55
CA HIS A 56 -49.46 -6.50 49.96
C HIS A 56 -48.41 -5.48 50.40
N THR A 57 -48.49 -5.09 51.68
CA THR A 57 -47.98 -3.85 52.27
C THR A 57 -46.90 -4.14 53.33
N SER A 58 -45.76 -3.43 53.24
CA SER A 58 -44.89 -2.88 54.32
C SER A 58 -44.12 -3.81 55.28
N PRO A 59 -43.04 -3.35 56.00
CA PRO A 59 -42.48 -1.98 56.14
C PRO A 59 -40.93 -1.82 55.97
N LEU A 60 -40.50 -0.57 55.77
CA LEU A 60 -39.12 -0.06 55.72
C LEU A 60 -38.59 0.38 57.11
N PRO A 61 -37.25 0.43 57.30
CA PRO A 61 -36.58 1.44 58.14
C PRO A 61 -35.42 2.15 57.36
N PRO A 62 -34.71 3.16 57.89
CA PRO A 62 -34.67 4.52 57.31
C PRO A 62 -33.43 4.84 56.47
N ASN A 63 -33.58 5.85 55.62
CA ASN A 63 -32.56 6.51 54.81
C ASN A 63 -31.35 6.99 55.62
N THR A 64 -30.16 6.62 55.16
CA THR A 64 -28.93 7.39 55.35
C THR A 64 -28.37 7.74 53.98
N HIS A 65 -28.33 9.04 53.69
CA HIS A 65 -27.67 9.62 52.52
C HIS A 65 -26.19 9.22 52.51
N GLN A 66 -25.77 8.43 51.52
CA GLN A 66 -24.39 8.34 51.08
C GLN A 66 -24.35 8.55 49.56
N SER A 67 -23.67 9.61 49.14
CA SER A 67 -23.38 9.89 47.74
C SER A 67 -22.70 8.69 47.10
N PRO A 68 -23.10 8.25 45.89
CA PRO A 68 -22.40 7.18 45.20
C PRO A 68 -21.01 7.68 44.83
N LYS A 69 -19.98 7.11 45.46
CA LYS A 69 -18.62 7.19 44.94
C LYS A 69 -18.67 6.56 43.56
N HIS A 70 -18.50 7.38 42.52
CA HIS A 70 -18.21 6.92 41.17
C HIS A 70 -16.92 6.09 41.25
N THR A 71 -17.07 4.78 41.40
CA THR A 71 -16.01 3.83 41.05
C THR A 71 -15.97 3.86 39.54
N THR A 72 -15.12 4.72 38.99
CA THR A 72 -14.63 4.60 37.63
C THR A 72 -13.92 3.25 37.52
N THR A 73 -14.68 2.20 37.22
CA THR A 73 -14.13 1.04 36.54
C THR A 73 -13.60 1.56 35.21
N SER A 74 -12.31 1.90 35.18
CA SER A 74 -11.57 2.06 33.94
C SER A 74 -11.68 0.72 33.24
N ARG A 75 -12.64 0.65 32.32
CA ARG A 75 -12.61 -0.32 31.25
C ARG A 75 -11.33 0.02 30.51
N ALA A 76 -10.23 -0.66 30.86
CA ALA A 76 -9.00 -0.60 30.13
C ALA A 76 -9.40 -0.78 28.66
N GLU A 77 -9.29 0.29 27.89
CA GLU A 77 -9.42 0.24 26.45
C GLU A 77 -8.39 -0.81 26.04
N ARG A 78 -8.85 -2.01 25.66
CA ARG A 78 -7.99 -2.96 24.98
C ARG A 78 -7.59 -2.25 23.70
N GLN A 79 -6.43 -1.61 23.74
CA GLN A 79 -5.81 -0.94 22.62
C GLN A 79 -5.82 -1.95 21.48
N ARG A 80 -6.61 -1.69 20.44
CA ARG A 80 -6.65 -2.55 19.25
C ARG A 80 -5.23 -2.51 18.69
N SER A 81 -4.47 -3.58 18.88
CA SER A 81 -3.22 -3.76 18.18
C SER A 81 -3.58 -4.19 16.76
N HIS A 82 -3.28 -3.33 15.78
CA HIS A 82 -3.40 -3.70 14.37
C HIS A 82 -2.40 -4.82 14.05
N PRO A 83 -2.71 -5.69 13.06
CA PRO A 83 -1.80 -6.76 12.70
C PRO A 83 -0.45 -6.19 12.23
N PRO A 84 0.66 -6.90 12.44
CA PRO A 84 1.94 -6.51 11.86
C PRO A 84 1.85 -6.37 10.33
N VAL A 85 2.52 -5.38 9.76
CA VAL A 85 2.43 -5.05 8.33
C VAL A 85 3.80 -5.00 7.69
N VAL A 86 3.93 -5.69 6.56
CA VAL A 86 4.99 -5.44 5.58
C VAL A 86 4.39 -4.64 4.44
N PHE A 87 4.93 -3.44 4.20
CA PHE A 87 4.66 -2.68 3.01
C PHE A 87 5.89 -2.67 2.11
N LEU A 88 5.85 -3.47 1.04
CA LEU A 88 6.86 -3.40 -0.01
C LEU A 88 6.62 -2.12 -0.83
N LYS A 89 7.52 -1.15 -0.64
CA LYS A 89 7.53 0.07 -1.42
C LYS A 89 8.13 -0.16 -2.80
N THR A 90 7.32 0.07 -3.83
CA THR A 90 7.80 0.16 -5.21
C THR A 90 8.12 1.61 -5.57
N HIS A 91 9.06 1.80 -6.49
CA HIS A 91 9.55 3.11 -6.88
C HIS A 91 8.52 3.86 -7.75
N ARG A 92 8.27 5.13 -7.39
CA ARG A 92 7.45 6.10 -8.16
C ARG A 92 5.97 5.70 -8.39
N THR A 93 5.43 4.87 -7.50
CA THR A 93 4.03 4.42 -7.53
C THR A 93 3.10 5.20 -6.58
N GLY A 94 3.62 6.18 -5.82
CA GLY A 94 2.90 6.85 -4.73
C GLY A 94 3.19 6.26 -3.35
N SER A 95 4.15 5.35 -3.25
CA SER A 95 4.51 4.61 -2.04
C SER A 95 4.97 5.48 -0.86
N SER A 96 5.57 6.66 -1.07
CA SER A 96 5.90 7.60 0.03
C SER A 96 4.63 8.09 0.78
N THR A 97 3.49 8.21 0.09
CA THR A 97 2.22 8.60 0.72
C THR A 97 1.69 7.50 1.64
N VAL A 98 1.69 6.24 1.15
CA VAL A 98 1.27 5.08 1.96
C VAL A 98 2.21 4.87 3.13
N GLN A 99 3.53 5.01 2.93
CA GLN A 99 4.48 4.91 4.02
C GLN A 99 4.22 5.95 5.11
N ASN A 100 3.91 7.21 4.75
CA ASN A 100 3.54 8.23 5.74
C ASN A 100 2.29 7.84 6.55
N ILE A 101 1.28 7.23 5.92
CA ILE A 101 0.11 6.68 6.63
C ILE A 101 0.56 5.64 7.66
N LEU A 102 1.41 4.69 7.26
CA LEU A 102 1.91 3.63 8.16
C LEU A 102 2.84 4.17 9.26
N PHE A 103 3.65 5.19 8.96
CA PHE A 103 4.49 5.89 9.93
C PHE A 103 3.64 6.60 11.00
N ARG A 104 2.58 7.32 10.59
CA ARG A 104 1.63 7.94 11.52
C ARG A 104 0.92 6.89 12.38
N LEU A 105 0.51 5.79 11.76
CA LEU A 105 -0.11 4.67 12.46
C LEU A 105 0.80 4.10 13.55
N GLY A 106 2.03 3.74 13.17
CA GLY A 106 2.99 3.18 14.10
C GLY A 106 3.44 4.17 15.18
N GLU A 107 3.59 5.46 14.85
CA GLU A 107 3.92 6.49 15.84
C GLU A 107 2.83 6.64 16.90
N ARG A 108 1.56 6.63 16.47
CA ARG A 108 0.37 6.73 17.34
C ARG A 108 0.25 5.54 18.28
N GLU A 109 0.59 4.35 17.80
CA GLU A 109 0.42 3.10 18.56
C GLU A 109 1.66 2.69 19.35
N GLY A 110 2.78 3.40 19.18
CA GLY A 110 4.05 2.99 19.77
C GLY A 110 4.54 1.66 19.20
N ALA A 111 4.26 1.40 17.91
CA ALA A 111 4.65 0.17 17.25
C ALA A 111 6.15 0.14 16.96
N THR A 112 6.73 -1.06 16.94
CA THR A 112 8.12 -1.28 16.57
C THR A 112 8.29 -1.36 15.06
N PHE A 113 9.29 -0.65 14.55
CA PHE A 113 9.65 -0.62 13.13
C PHE A 113 10.90 -1.44 12.88
N ALA A 114 10.85 -2.33 11.91
CA ALA A 114 12.04 -2.93 11.31
C ALA A 114 12.68 -1.87 10.41
N PHE A 115 13.68 -1.15 10.92
CA PHE A 115 14.42 -0.14 10.17
C PHE A 115 15.75 -0.68 9.61
N PRO A 116 16.20 -0.18 8.44
CA PRO A 116 17.59 -0.35 8.02
C PRO A 116 18.56 0.30 9.01
N SER A 117 19.76 -0.27 9.20
CA SER A 117 20.68 0.19 10.25
C SER A 117 21.59 1.37 9.87
N HIS A 118 21.77 1.63 8.56
CA HIS A 118 22.82 2.55 8.06
C HIS A 118 22.32 3.62 7.08
N THR A 119 21.20 3.37 6.39
CA THR A 119 20.64 4.28 5.39
C THR A 119 19.11 4.23 5.49
N TYR A 120 18.40 5.00 4.69
CA TYR A 120 16.93 4.99 4.66
C TYR A 120 16.33 3.77 3.91
N GLN A 121 17.17 2.89 3.37
CA GLN A 121 16.80 1.75 2.54
C GLN A 121 17.57 0.48 2.94
N PHE A 122 17.02 -0.70 2.65
CA PHE A 122 17.65 -1.98 2.97
C PHE A 122 18.67 -2.41 1.92
N ASN A 123 19.86 -1.80 1.95
CA ASN A 123 21.00 -2.11 1.08
C ASN A 123 20.65 -2.28 -0.41
N TYR A 124 19.72 -1.45 -0.89
CA TYR A 124 19.28 -1.48 -2.28
C TYR A 124 20.46 -1.12 -3.21
N PRO A 125 20.68 -1.83 -4.33
CA PRO A 125 19.76 -2.69 -5.08
C PRO A 125 19.85 -4.20 -4.79
N ASP A 126 20.58 -4.62 -3.75
CA ASP A 126 20.63 -6.03 -3.36
C ASP A 126 19.26 -6.52 -2.89
N ARG A 127 19.00 -7.82 -3.10
CA ARG A 127 17.85 -8.47 -2.48
C ARG A 127 17.93 -8.34 -0.97
N PHE A 128 16.79 -8.05 -0.36
CA PHE A 128 16.62 -7.90 1.08
C PHE A 128 17.18 -9.11 1.81
N ARG A 129 17.87 -8.86 2.93
CA ARG A 129 18.32 -9.88 3.88
C ARG A 129 17.91 -9.44 5.27
N ALA A 130 17.58 -10.39 6.13
CA ALA A 130 17.24 -10.09 7.52
C ALA A 130 18.35 -9.31 8.25
N ALA A 131 19.61 -9.54 7.86
CA ALA A 131 20.78 -8.83 8.39
C ALA A 131 20.85 -7.33 8.05
N PHE A 132 20.00 -6.83 7.15
CA PHE A 132 19.93 -5.39 6.84
C PHE A 132 19.05 -4.62 7.83
N VAL A 133 18.31 -5.32 8.69
CA VAL A 133 17.46 -4.73 9.73
C VAL A 133 18.29 -4.45 10.96
N ASP A 134 18.12 -3.29 11.57
CA ASP A 134 18.71 -3.00 12.88
C ASP A 134 18.08 -3.84 14.00
N GLU A 135 18.67 -3.77 15.17
CA GLU A 135 18.29 -4.56 16.34
C GLU A 135 16.82 -4.40 16.73
N LEU A 136 16.22 -5.48 17.22
CA LEU A 136 14.90 -5.40 17.82
C LEU A 136 14.97 -4.53 19.08
N PRO A 137 14.11 -3.50 19.25
CA PRO A 137 14.18 -2.61 20.41
C PRO A 137 14.03 -3.38 21.72
N GLU A 138 14.74 -2.93 22.76
CA GLU A 138 14.70 -3.56 24.08
C GLU A 138 13.26 -3.64 24.61
N GLY A 139 12.92 -4.78 25.22
CA GLY A 139 11.56 -5.04 25.73
C GLY A 139 10.54 -5.45 24.65
N SER A 140 10.93 -5.48 23.38
CA SER A 140 10.06 -5.95 22.29
C SER A 140 10.34 -7.42 21.95
N SER A 141 9.29 -8.15 21.56
CA SER A 141 9.41 -9.54 21.10
C SER A 141 9.36 -9.71 19.59
N GLN A 142 8.94 -8.68 18.86
CA GLN A 142 8.76 -8.69 17.41
C GLN A 142 8.69 -7.28 16.83
N PHE A 143 8.87 -7.17 15.52
CA PHE A 143 8.56 -5.96 14.75
C PHE A 143 7.07 -5.90 14.36
N ASN A 144 6.49 -4.70 14.40
CA ASN A 144 5.12 -4.47 13.95
C ASN A 144 5.06 -3.94 12.51
N LEU A 145 6.02 -3.12 12.09
CA LEU A 145 6.00 -2.46 10.78
C LEU A 145 7.33 -2.62 10.05
N LEU A 146 7.27 -3.03 8.79
CA LEU A 146 8.41 -3.04 7.88
C LEU A 146 7.98 -2.34 6.59
N CYS A 147 8.45 -1.10 6.39
CA CYS A 147 7.99 -0.26 5.29
C CYS A 147 9.07 0.69 4.72
N SER A 148 10.35 0.37 4.86
CA SER A 148 11.44 1.05 4.13
C SER A 148 11.71 0.40 2.77
N HIS A 149 12.32 1.13 1.83
CA HIS A 149 12.61 0.62 0.50
C HIS A 149 13.53 -0.61 0.54
N MET A 150 13.21 -1.62 -0.27
CA MET A 150 13.99 -2.84 -0.45
C MET A 150 13.78 -3.40 -1.87
N ARG A 151 14.64 -4.33 -2.26
CA ARG A 151 14.31 -5.33 -3.29
C ARG A 151 13.85 -6.61 -2.61
N LEU A 152 12.64 -7.08 -2.92
CA LEU A 152 12.00 -8.16 -2.17
C LEU A 152 12.79 -9.48 -2.20
N ASP A 153 12.90 -10.08 -1.02
CA ASP A 153 13.09 -11.51 -0.82
C ASP A 153 12.11 -12.00 0.25
N LEU A 154 11.05 -12.70 -0.17
CA LEU A 154 9.98 -13.14 0.73
C LEU A 154 10.49 -14.07 1.84
N ARG A 155 11.53 -14.86 1.58
CA ARG A 155 12.07 -15.80 2.57
C ARG A 155 12.79 -15.05 3.68
N GLU A 156 13.54 -14.02 3.31
CA GLU A 156 14.25 -13.16 4.26
C GLU A 156 13.29 -12.28 5.07
N VAL A 157 12.26 -11.72 4.44
CA VAL A 157 11.24 -10.92 5.17
C VAL A 157 10.53 -11.75 6.24
N ARG A 158 10.20 -13.03 5.93
CA ARG A 158 9.56 -13.95 6.89
C ARG A 158 10.44 -14.34 8.08
N LYS A 159 11.76 -14.07 8.05
CA LYS A 159 12.64 -14.24 9.22
C LYS A 159 12.53 -13.08 10.21
N VAL A 160 12.14 -11.90 9.72
CA VAL A 160 12.08 -10.66 10.50
C VAL A 160 10.68 -10.45 11.09
N MET A 161 9.66 -10.73 10.28
CA MET A 161 8.27 -10.41 10.60
C MET A 161 7.51 -11.63 11.13
N PRO A 162 6.57 -11.46 12.07
CA PRO A 162 5.80 -12.55 12.65
C PRO A 162 4.87 -13.23 11.64
N GLN A 163 4.49 -14.48 11.89
CA GLN A 163 3.74 -15.31 10.95
C GLN A 163 2.38 -14.73 10.52
N ASN A 164 1.72 -13.94 11.37
CA ASN A 164 0.43 -13.31 11.11
C ASN A 164 0.54 -11.93 10.42
N THR A 165 1.67 -11.65 9.78
CA THR A 165 1.93 -10.37 9.10
C THR A 165 1.09 -10.22 7.84
N VAL A 166 0.48 -9.05 7.69
CA VAL A 166 -0.23 -8.63 6.48
C VAL A 166 0.79 -8.03 5.50
N PHE A 167 0.85 -8.59 4.30
CA PHE A 167 1.73 -8.10 3.23
C PHE A 167 0.94 -7.24 2.25
N ILE A 168 1.42 -6.01 2.02
CA ILE A 168 0.85 -5.07 1.07
C ILE A 168 1.93 -4.48 0.16
N THR A 169 1.54 -4.11 -1.05
CA THR A 169 2.38 -3.33 -1.97
C THR A 169 1.49 -2.41 -2.83
N LEU A 170 2.10 -1.60 -3.68
CA LEU A 170 1.42 -0.65 -4.56
C LEU A 170 2.03 -0.76 -5.96
N LEU A 171 1.21 -0.89 -6.98
CA LEU A 171 1.63 -0.81 -8.38
C LEU A 171 0.99 0.42 -9.03
N ARG A 172 1.52 0.78 -10.19
CA ARG A 172 1.07 1.93 -10.98
C ARG A 172 1.30 1.63 -12.45
N ASP A 173 0.48 2.21 -13.32
CA ASP A 173 0.64 2.14 -14.78
C ASP A 173 2.14 2.18 -15.18
N PRO A 174 2.67 1.14 -15.85
CA PRO A 174 4.09 1.02 -16.14
C PRO A 174 4.66 2.17 -16.97
N ILE A 175 3.84 2.78 -17.83
CA ILE A 175 4.26 3.90 -18.68
C ILE A 175 4.54 5.13 -17.81
N LYS A 176 3.59 5.51 -16.94
CA LYS A 176 3.74 6.61 -15.98
C LYS A 176 4.84 6.32 -14.95
N THR A 177 4.96 5.06 -14.53
CA THR A 177 6.01 4.65 -13.58
C THR A 177 7.39 4.83 -14.21
N PHE A 178 7.60 4.33 -15.42
CA PHE A 178 8.89 4.43 -16.09
C PHE A 178 9.29 5.87 -16.42
N GLU A 179 8.36 6.70 -16.91
CA GLU A 179 8.63 8.13 -17.13
C GLU A 179 9.08 8.81 -15.83
N SER A 180 8.38 8.53 -14.73
CA SER A 180 8.73 9.13 -13.45
C SER A 180 10.02 8.57 -12.87
N VAL A 181 10.34 7.30 -13.06
CA VAL A 181 11.59 6.67 -12.62
C VAL A 181 12.77 7.25 -13.41
N PHE A 182 12.63 7.36 -14.73
CA PHE A 182 13.64 7.92 -15.62
C PHE A 182 14.02 9.34 -15.20
N GLY A 183 13.02 10.20 -14.96
CA GLY A 183 13.25 11.60 -14.59
C GLY A 183 13.66 11.81 -13.12
N TYR A 184 13.37 10.89 -12.21
CA TYR A 184 13.70 11.07 -10.78
C TYR A 184 15.05 10.46 -10.40
N TYR A 185 15.43 9.33 -11.01
CA TYR A 185 16.61 8.55 -10.62
C TYR A 185 17.80 8.69 -11.58
N THR A 186 17.86 9.80 -12.33
CA THR A 186 18.92 10.11 -13.30
C THR A 186 20.32 9.93 -12.72
N SER A 187 20.59 10.51 -11.55
CA SER A 187 21.94 10.54 -10.97
C SER A 187 22.40 9.21 -10.37
N ILE A 188 21.47 8.30 -10.05
CA ILE A 188 21.78 7.02 -9.39
C ILE A 188 21.60 5.80 -10.32
N THR A 189 21.02 5.99 -11.50
CA THR A 189 20.82 4.93 -12.49
C THR A 189 21.75 5.18 -13.69
N PRO A 190 22.87 4.43 -13.83
CA PRO A 190 23.89 4.68 -14.85
C PRO A 190 23.35 4.76 -16.29
N ALA A 191 22.36 3.94 -16.63
CA ALA A 191 21.71 3.96 -17.93
C ALA A 191 21.00 5.30 -18.22
N PHE A 192 20.29 5.84 -17.23
CA PHE A 192 19.60 7.13 -17.38
C PHE A 192 20.59 8.29 -17.46
N PHE A 193 21.61 8.29 -16.60
CA PHE A 193 22.69 9.28 -16.65
C PHE A 193 23.36 9.31 -18.03
N SER A 194 23.66 8.14 -18.58
CA SER A 194 24.29 8.02 -19.91
C SER A 194 23.39 8.53 -21.03
N ALA A 195 22.08 8.26 -20.97
CA ALA A 195 21.12 8.81 -21.93
C ALA A 195 21.03 10.35 -21.85
N HIS A 196 21.04 10.93 -20.64
CA HIS A 196 21.05 12.39 -20.47
C HIS A 196 22.31 13.03 -21.06
N ARG A 197 23.49 12.44 -20.82
CA ARG A 197 24.74 12.93 -21.41
C ARG A 197 24.74 12.84 -22.93
N ALA A 198 24.25 11.75 -23.49
CA ALA A 198 24.18 11.57 -24.93
C ALA A 198 23.19 12.57 -25.58
N ALA A 199 22.10 12.89 -24.90
CA ALA A 199 21.05 13.80 -25.40
C ALA A 199 21.48 15.27 -25.40
N ALA A 200 22.39 15.68 -24.51
CA ALA A 200 22.87 17.05 -24.38
C ALA A 200 23.40 17.65 -25.69
N ASN A 201 23.83 16.81 -26.65
CA ASN A 201 24.43 17.24 -27.92
C ASN A 201 23.56 16.98 -29.16
N GLN A 202 22.31 16.51 -29.01
CA GLN A 202 21.52 15.99 -30.15
C GLN A 202 20.11 16.58 -30.32
N GLY A 203 19.73 17.58 -29.52
CA GLY A 203 18.42 18.26 -29.65
C GLY A 203 17.19 17.37 -29.43
N LYS A 204 17.38 16.17 -28.86
CA LYS A 204 16.33 15.25 -28.43
C LYS A 204 16.20 15.26 -26.90
N SER A 205 15.02 14.91 -26.38
CA SER A 205 14.91 14.64 -24.94
C SER A 205 15.69 13.38 -24.57
N ALA A 206 16.25 13.35 -23.36
CA ALA A 206 16.99 12.19 -22.85
C ALA A 206 16.16 10.91 -22.84
N LEU A 207 14.87 11.02 -22.50
CA LEU A 207 13.94 9.89 -22.52
C LEU A 207 13.71 9.37 -23.94
N SER A 208 13.51 10.25 -24.92
CA SER A 208 13.39 9.84 -26.32
C SER A 208 14.67 9.15 -26.80
N MET A 209 15.84 9.69 -26.46
CA MET A 209 17.11 9.09 -26.81
C MET A 209 17.29 7.69 -26.19
N PHE A 210 16.93 7.52 -24.92
CA PHE A 210 16.94 6.22 -24.26
C PHE A 210 16.01 5.24 -24.98
N LEU A 211 14.78 5.63 -25.26
CA LEU A 211 13.76 4.77 -25.87
C LEU A 211 14.05 4.41 -27.34
N ASP A 212 14.84 5.21 -28.05
CA ASP A 212 15.26 4.90 -29.41
C ASP A 212 16.26 3.73 -29.46
N SER A 213 17.04 3.51 -28.40
CA SER A 213 18.06 2.45 -28.35
C SER A 213 18.41 2.05 -26.91
N PRO A 214 17.44 1.50 -26.14
CA PRO A 214 17.61 1.27 -24.71
C PRO A 214 18.71 0.26 -24.37
N GLU A 215 18.97 -0.71 -25.26
CA GLU A 215 20.04 -1.70 -25.12
C GLU A 215 21.44 -1.09 -25.17
N THR A 216 21.61 0.10 -25.76
CA THR A 216 22.88 0.83 -25.78
C THR A 216 23.23 1.40 -24.40
N PHE A 217 22.21 1.68 -23.58
CA PHE A 217 22.37 2.32 -22.27
C PHE A 217 22.26 1.34 -21.11
N TRP A 218 21.44 0.29 -21.26
CA TRP A 218 21.12 -0.64 -20.20
C TRP A 218 22.00 -1.90 -20.24
N ASP A 219 22.85 -2.05 -19.23
CA ASP A 219 23.57 -3.30 -18.94
C ASP A 219 22.97 -3.97 -17.69
N PRO A 220 22.45 -5.21 -17.78
CA PRO A 220 21.95 -5.96 -16.62
C PRO A 220 23.02 -6.34 -15.58
N LYS A 221 24.31 -6.28 -15.93
CA LYS A 221 25.43 -6.57 -15.00
C LYS A 221 25.82 -5.37 -14.15
N GLU A 222 25.42 -4.16 -14.56
CA GLU A 222 25.65 -2.93 -13.83
C GLU A 222 24.64 -2.86 -12.66
N PRO A 223 25.07 -2.98 -11.38
CA PRO A 223 24.15 -3.10 -10.25
C PRO A 223 23.16 -1.94 -10.14
N GLY A 224 23.57 -0.71 -10.49
CA GLY A 224 22.73 0.48 -10.45
C GLY A 224 21.62 0.53 -11.52
N ASN A 225 21.60 -0.38 -12.50
CA ASN A 225 20.65 -0.35 -13.62
C ASN A 225 19.33 -1.10 -13.35
N GLY A 226 19.08 -1.58 -12.13
CA GLY A 226 17.87 -2.33 -11.79
C GLY A 226 16.57 -1.61 -12.17
N LEU A 227 16.50 -0.30 -11.93
CA LEU A 227 15.34 0.54 -12.23
C LEU A 227 15.18 0.92 -13.70
N ALA A 228 16.22 0.70 -14.51
CA ALA A 228 16.20 1.09 -15.93
C ALA A 228 15.42 0.12 -16.82
N LYS A 229 14.93 -1.00 -16.29
CA LYS A 229 14.06 -1.94 -17.01
C LYS A 229 13.16 -2.71 -16.05
N ASN A 230 11.85 -2.68 -16.29
CA ASN A 230 10.82 -3.30 -15.44
C ASN A 230 11.02 -2.99 -13.93
N PRO A 231 11.02 -1.70 -13.53
CA PRO A 231 11.34 -1.29 -12.16
C PRO A 231 10.44 -1.92 -11.09
N MET A 232 9.14 -2.10 -11.33
CA MET A 232 8.25 -2.71 -10.34
C MET A 232 8.54 -4.20 -10.16
N SER A 233 8.78 -4.92 -11.25
CA SER A 233 9.24 -6.30 -11.23
C SER A 233 10.58 -6.42 -10.50
N PHE A 234 11.49 -5.47 -10.70
CA PHE A 234 12.77 -5.43 -9.99
C PHE A 234 12.58 -5.28 -8.49
N ASP A 235 11.75 -4.33 -8.04
CA ASP A 235 11.41 -4.11 -6.63
C ASP A 235 10.77 -5.34 -5.98
N LEU A 236 9.89 -6.04 -6.70
CA LEU A 236 9.26 -7.31 -6.28
C LEU A 236 10.23 -8.49 -6.29
N GLY A 237 11.50 -8.28 -6.63
CA GLY A 237 12.50 -9.33 -6.66
C GLY A 237 12.28 -10.34 -7.80
N LEU A 238 11.55 -9.98 -8.85
CA LEU A 238 11.41 -10.79 -10.05
C LEU A 238 12.63 -10.66 -10.95
N ASN A 239 12.73 -11.53 -11.96
CA ASN A 239 13.65 -11.31 -13.06
C ASN A 239 13.10 -10.19 -13.96
N ASN A 240 13.76 -9.04 -13.96
CA ASN A 240 13.35 -7.83 -14.68
C ASN A 240 13.95 -7.73 -16.10
N GLN A 241 14.75 -8.72 -16.54
CA GLN A 241 15.50 -8.64 -17.80
C GLN A 241 14.68 -9.14 -19.00
N LYS A 242 14.08 -10.31 -18.85
CA LYS A 242 13.27 -10.99 -19.87
C LYS A 242 12.33 -12.01 -19.23
N TRP A 243 11.25 -12.31 -19.94
CA TRP A 243 10.40 -13.45 -19.60
C TRP A 243 11.22 -14.74 -19.60
N ASN A 244 11.00 -15.58 -18.60
CA ASN A 244 11.62 -16.89 -18.47
C ASN A 244 10.54 -17.91 -18.03
N GLY A 245 10.92 -19.18 -17.90
CA GLY A 245 9.99 -20.22 -17.49
C GLY A 245 9.50 -20.15 -16.04
N SER A 246 10.06 -19.30 -15.17
CA SER A 246 9.66 -19.18 -13.76
C SER A 246 8.62 -18.09 -13.51
N TRP A 247 8.38 -17.21 -14.48
CA TRP A 247 7.48 -16.06 -14.34
C TRP A 247 6.08 -16.43 -13.84
N PRO A 248 5.40 -17.47 -14.35
CA PRO A 248 4.08 -17.87 -13.84
C PRO A 248 4.11 -18.28 -12.37
N GLU A 249 5.09 -19.08 -11.96
CA GLU A 249 5.25 -19.56 -10.58
C GLU A 249 5.67 -18.43 -9.63
N ASP A 250 6.50 -17.50 -10.10
CA ASP A 250 6.91 -16.33 -9.33
C ASP A 250 5.72 -15.38 -9.11
N LEU A 251 4.89 -15.17 -10.13
CA LEU A 251 3.68 -14.34 -10.03
C LEU A 251 2.65 -14.97 -9.07
N ALA A 252 2.44 -16.28 -9.16
CA ALA A 252 1.56 -17.00 -8.23
C ALA A 252 2.05 -16.91 -6.77
N GLN A 253 3.36 -16.98 -6.53
CA GLN A 253 3.93 -16.79 -5.20
C GLN A 253 3.69 -15.36 -4.66
N LEU A 254 3.73 -14.34 -5.52
CA LEU A 254 3.40 -12.97 -5.13
C LEU A 254 1.91 -12.83 -4.81
N GLU A 255 1.03 -13.39 -5.66
CA GLU A 255 -0.42 -13.38 -5.42
C GLU A 255 -0.78 -14.05 -4.09
N GLU A 256 -0.16 -15.19 -3.77
CA GLU A 256 -0.37 -15.89 -2.50
C GLU A 256 0.18 -15.10 -1.30
N ALA A 257 1.33 -14.43 -1.46
CA ALA A 257 1.96 -13.70 -0.37
C ALA A 257 1.25 -12.39 -0.03
N PHE A 258 0.88 -11.59 -1.04
CA PHE A 258 0.33 -10.25 -0.84
C PHE A 258 -1.17 -10.28 -0.57
N HIS A 259 -1.54 -9.82 0.62
CA HIS A 259 -2.94 -9.72 1.03
C HIS A 259 -3.68 -8.65 0.23
N LEU A 260 -2.98 -7.56 -0.11
CA LEU A 260 -3.47 -6.50 -0.99
C LEU A 260 -2.34 -5.92 -1.84
N VAL A 261 -2.50 -6.00 -3.16
CA VAL A 261 -1.73 -5.21 -4.12
C VAL A 261 -2.58 -4.01 -4.51
N MET A 262 -2.20 -2.83 -4.05
CA MET A 262 -2.90 -1.58 -4.34
C MET A 262 -2.57 -1.09 -5.76
N ILE A 263 -3.46 -0.29 -6.34
CA ILE A 263 -3.31 0.29 -7.69
C ILE A 263 -3.37 1.82 -7.58
N ALA A 264 -2.31 2.50 -8.03
CA ALA A 264 -2.17 3.95 -7.90
C ALA A 264 -3.22 4.74 -8.71
N GLU A 265 -3.68 4.20 -9.84
CA GLU A 265 -4.80 4.72 -10.62
C GLU A 265 -6.14 4.68 -9.85
N HIS A 266 -6.24 3.81 -8.84
CA HIS A 266 -7.40 3.60 -7.95
C HIS A 266 -6.99 3.83 -6.49
N PHE A 267 -6.27 4.93 -6.23
CA PHE A 267 -5.63 5.17 -4.94
C PHE A 267 -6.61 5.29 -3.77
N ASP A 268 -7.75 5.96 -3.96
CA ASP A 268 -8.75 6.10 -2.90
C ASP A 268 -9.42 4.75 -2.59
N GLU A 269 -9.77 3.98 -3.62
CA GLU A 269 -10.27 2.61 -3.49
C GLU A 269 -9.26 1.72 -2.77
N SER A 270 -7.98 1.82 -3.15
CA SER A 270 -6.87 1.10 -2.53
C SER A 270 -6.74 1.40 -1.04
N LEU A 271 -6.85 2.67 -0.65
CA LEU A 271 -6.79 3.07 0.76
C LEU A 271 -8.02 2.63 1.57
N VAL A 272 -9.20 2.59 0.95
CA VAL A 272 -10.39 2.00 1.59
C VAL A 272 -10.20 0.51 1.84
N LEU A 273 -9.71 -0.24 0.86
CA LEU A 273 -9.43 -1.67 1.02
C LEU A 273 -8.32 -1.92 2.05
N LEU A 274 -7.27 -1.09 2.05
CA LEU A 274 -6.22 -1.12 3.07
C LEU A 274 -6.79 -0.86 4.47
N GLY A 275 -7.64 0.16 4.61
CA GLY A 275 -8.28 0.49 5.87
C GLY A 275 -9.16 -0.65 6.37
N ALA A 276 -9.96 -1.26 5.50
CA ALA A 276 -10.75 -2.43 5.84
C ALA A 276 -9.88 -3.64 6.27
N LEU A 277 -8.76 -3.87 5.57
CA LEU A 277 -7.83 -4.97 5.85
C LEU A 277 -7.15 -4.82 7.21
N LEU A 278 -6.81 -3.59 7.62
CA LEU A 278 -6.11 -3.30 8.87
C LEU A 278 -7.05 -2.90 10.03
N GLY A 279 -8.33 -2.70 9.75
CA GLY A 279 -9.32 -2.22 10.73
C GLY A 279 -9.16 -0.74 11.08
N LEU A 280 -8.74 0.08 10.11
CA LEU A 280 -8.53 1.53 10.21
C LEU A 280 -9.78 2.32 9.80
N GLU A 281 -9.95 3.49 10.38
CA GLU A 281 -10.99 4.44 9.99
C GLU A 281 -10.49 5.43 8.94
N HIS A 282 -11.43 6.09 8.23
CA HIS A 282 -11.08 7.07 7.19
C HIS A 282 -10.12 8.19 7.63
N PRO A 283 -10.19 8.74 8.87
CA PRO A 283 -9.21 9.71 9.33
C PRO A 283 -7.78 9.15 9.44
N ASP A 284 -7.63 7.84 9.68
CA ASP A 284 -6.33 7.19 9.82
C ASP A 284 -5.61 7.09 8.46
N VAL A 285 -6.38 6.83 7.40
CA VAL A 285 -5.88 6.69 6.03
C VAL A 285 -6.03 7.97 5.19
N ALA A 286 -6.53 9.07 5.77
CA ALA A 286 -6.54 10.38 5.12
C ALA A 286 -5.10 10.82 4.81
N TYR A 287 -4.88 11.44 3.65
CA TYR A 287 -3.52 11.59 3.11
C TYR A 287 -3.25 12.92 2.40
N LEU A 288 -1.96 13.26 2.30
CA LEU A 288 -1.42 14.24 1.36
C LEU A 288 -0.54 13.51 0.36
N ARG A 289 -0.48 13.97 -0.89
CA ARG A 289 0.36 13.35 -1.91
C ARG A 289 1.81 13.78 -1.67
N LEU A 290 2.63 12.87 -1.15
CA LEU A 290 4.04 13.13 -0.85
C LEU A 290 4.96 12.71 -1.99
N ASN A 291 6.13 13.36 -2.07
CA ASN A 291 7.14 13.14 -3.11
C ASN A 291 6.62 13.39 -4.54
N ALA A 292 5.69 14.35 -4.67
CA ALA A 292 5.11 14.78 -5.93
C ALA A 292 6.09 15.67 -6.70
N ARG A 293 6.24 15.43 -8.00
CA ARG A 293 6.99 16.32 -8.89
C ARG A 293 6.13 17.54 -9.23
N ALA A 294 6.79 18.69 -9.40
CA ALA A 294 6.15 19.85 -10.02
C ALA A 294 5.59 19.47 -11.41
N GLY A 295 4.44 20.03 -11.79
CA GLY A 295 3.76 19.66 -13.02
C GLY A 295 4.59 19.87 -14.28
N ASN A 296 5.43 20.91 -14.31
CA ASN A 296 6.35 21.21 -15.41
C ASN A 296 7.55 20.24 -15.51
N CYS A 297 7.74 19.35 -14.54
CA CYS A 297 8.78 18.31 -14.57
C CYS A 297 8.24 16.94 -15.03
N VAL A 298 6.97 16.86 -15.43
CA VAL A 298 6.36 15.64 -15.98
C VAL A 298 6.45 15.70 -17.50
N THR A 299 7.04 14.67 -18.10
CA THR A 299 7.15 14.58 -19.56
C THR A 299 5.86 14.02 -20.14
N GLU A 300 5.20 14.79 -21.03
CA GLU A 300 4.11 14.25 -21.83
C GLU A 300 4.68 13.31 -22.91
N LEU A 301 4.13 12.11 -22.99
CA LEU A 301 4.56 11.07 -23.94
C LEU A 301 3.56 10.96 -25.07
N ASP A 302 4.04 11.08 -26.31
CA ASP A 302 3.26 10.72 -27.50
C ASP A 302 3.05 9.19 -27.58
N GLU A 303 2.15 8.74 -28.45
CA GLU A 303 1.78 7.32 -28.52
C GLU A 303 2.97 6.43 -28.91
N ASN A 304 3.88 6.91 -29.77
CA ASN A 304 5.07 6.16 -30.16
C ASN A 304 6.03 5.97 -28.97
N MET A 305 6.24 7.01 -28.16
CA MET A 305 7.01 6.89 -26.92
C MET A 305 6.34 5.94 -25.93
N ARG A 306 5.00 6.00 -25.80
CA ARG A 306 4.23 5.11 -24.92
C ARG A 306 4.38 3.65 -25.32
N GLU A 307 4.31 3.34 -26.62
CA GLU A 307 4.55 1.99 -27.15
C GLU A 307 5.98 1.50 -26.88
N LYS A 308 6.99 2.36 -27.07
CA LYS A 308 8.39 2.03 -26.74
C LYS A 308 8.57 1.74 -25.26
N VAL A 309 7.99 2.55 -24.38
CA VAL A 309 8.03 2.33 -22.92
C VAL A 309 7.36 1.01 -22.56
N ARG A 310 6.18 0.72 -23.12
CA ARG A 310 5.45 -0.53 -22.89
C ARG A 310 6.24 -1.75 -23.36
N SER A 311 6.84 -1.67 -24.56
CA SER A 311 7.67 -2.74 -25.12
C SER A 311 8.91 -3.00 -24.26
N TRP A 312 9.61 -1.94 -23.85
CA TRP A 312 10.80 -2.04 -23.00
C TRP A 312 10.47 -2.61 -21.62
N ASN A 313 9.33 -2.23 -21.05
CA ASN A 313 8.84 -2.64 -19.73
C ASN A 313 7.67 -3.65 -19.82
N MET A 314 7.78 -4.61 -20.73
CA MET A 314 6.72 -5.60 -20.96
C MET A 314 6.37 -6.42 -19.72
N LEU A 315 7.35 -6.72 -18.85
CA LEU A 315 7.10 -7.53 -17.66
C LEU A 315 6.33 -6.76 -16.60
N ASP A 316 6.63 -5.47 -16.43
CA ASP A 316 5.81 -4.59 -15.58
C ASP A 316 4.40 -4.42 -16.14
N THR A 317 4.24 -4.45 -17.47
CA THR A 317 2.91 -4.44 -18.11
C THR A 317 2.11 -5.68 -17.74
N LEU A 318 2.70 -6.87 -17.91
CA LEU A 318 2.05 -8.13 -17.54
C LEU A 318 1.74 -8.22 -16.04
N LEU A 319 2.66 -7.75 -15.21
CA LEU A 319 2.51 -7.68 -13.76
C LEU A 319 1.34 -6.76 -13.37
N TYR A 320 1.29 -5.55 -13.92
CA TYR A 320 0.26 -4.57 -13.64
C TYR A 320 -1.12 -5.09 -14.08
N ASP A 321 -1.25 -5.57 -15.32
CA ASP A 321 -2.51 -6.05 -15.87
C ASP A 321 -3.08 -7.21 -15.04
N PHE A 322 -2.22 -8.12 -14.56
CA PHE A 322 -2.62 -9.21 -13.69
C PHE A 322 -3.12 -8.70 -12.33
N PHE A 323 -2.34 -7.88 -11.64
CA PHE A 323 -2.71 -7.41 -10.30
C PHE A 323 -3.84 -6.38 -10.29
N GLU A 324 -4.08 -5.68 -11.40
CA GLU A 324 -5.27 -4.84 -11.56
C GLU A 324 -6.55 -5.71 -11.58
N GLN A 325 -6.52 -6.88 -12.23
CA GLN A 325 -7.64 -7.83 -12.19
C GLN A 325 -7.85 -8.38 -10.77
N VAL A 326 -6.77 -8.85 -10.12
CA VAL A 326 -6.82 -9.33 -8.72
C VAL A 326 -7.33 -8.25 -7.76
N PHE A 327 -6.95 -6.99 -7.99
CA PHE A 327 -7.44 -5.84 -7.22
C PHE A 327 -8.96 -5.70 -7.36
N TRP A 328 -9.48 -5.73 -8.58
CA TRP A 328 -10.91 -5.58 -8.82
C TRP A 328 -11.74 -6.78 -8.34
N GLU A 329 -11.16 -7.98 -8.30
CA GLU A 329 -11.77 -9.14 -7.64
C GLU A 329 -11.91 -8.90 -6.12
N LYS A 330 -10.86 -8.40 -5.46
CA LYS A 330 -10.92 -8.03 -4.02
C LYS A 330 -11.91 -6.89 -3.77
N ALA A 331 -11.96 -5.89 -4.65
CA ALA A 331 -12.94 -4.82 -4.60
C ALA A 331 -14.38 -5.35 -4.71
N ALA A 332 -14.63 -6.32 -5.60
CA ALA A 332 -15.93 -6.96 -5.74
C ALA A 332 -16.31 -7.76 -4.49
N GLN A 333 -15.36 -8.49 -3.88
CA GLN A 333 -15.56 -9.20 -2.62
C GLN A 333 -15.88 -8.26 -1.45
N PHE A 334 -15.26 -7.08 -1.41
CA PHE A 334 -15.59 -6.03 -0.44
C PHE A 334 -17.00 -5.43 -0.67
N GLY A 335 -17.45 -5.43 -1.93
CA GLY A 335 -18.73 -4.90 -2.40
C GLY A 335 -18.55 -3.53 -3.08
N LEU A 336 -18.84 -3.45 -4.38
CA LEU A 336 -18.56 -2.24 -5.19
C LEU A 336 -19.36 -1.00 -4.75
N GLU A 337 -20.64 -1.15 -4.40
CA GLU A 337 -21.45 -0.02 -3.90
C GLU A 337 -20.99 0.44 -2.52
N ARG A 338 -20.55 -0.51 -1.68
CA ARG A 338 -19.92 -0.20 -0.40
C ARG A 338 -18.61 0.55 -0.63
N LEU A 339 -17.74 0.06 -1.51
CA LEU A 339 -16.46 0.69 -1.87
C LEU A 339 -16.67 2.14 -2.30
N LYS A 340 -17.60 2.39 -3.22
CA LYS A 340 -17.95 3.74 -3.68
C LYS A 340 -18.39 4.66 -2.53
N THR A 341 -19.18 4.14 -1.59
CA THR A 341 -19.64 4.89 -0.42
C THR A 341 -18.48 5.23 0.53
N GLU A 342 -17.63 4.26 0.82
CA GLU A 342 -16.47 4.45 1.70
C GLU A 342 -15.41 5.37 1.05
N VAL A 343 -15.21 5.31 -0.27
CA VAL A 343 -14.36 6.25 -1.02
C VAL A 343 -14.85 7.68 -0.86
N ALA A 344 -16.16 7.92 -0.94
CA ALA A 344 -16.71 9.26 -0.71
C ALA A 344 -16.42 9.77 0.72
N ARG A 345 -16.49 8.89 1.73
CA ARG A 345 -16.15 9.21 3.13
C ARG A 345 -14.66 9.45 3.34
N LEU A 346 -13.81 8.68 2.67
CA LEU A 346 -12.36 8.89 2.64
C LEU A 346 -12.02 10.27 2.08
N ARG A 347 -12.61 10.62 0.94
CA ARG A 347 -12.41 11.93 0.29
C ARG A 347 -12.85 13.07 1.20
N ALA A 348 -14.01 12.95 1.85
CA ALA A 348 -14.46 13.95 2.82
C ALA A 348 -13.50 14.10 4.01
N SER A 349 -12.98 12.98 4.54
CA SER A 349 -12.00 13.00 5.64
C SER A 349 -10.67 13.64 5.21
N THR A 350 -10.21 13.33 4.00
CA THR A 350 -9.00 13.91 3.39
C THR A 350 -9.15 15.40 3.16
N MET A 351 -10.29 15.86 2.63
CA MET A 351 -10.58 17.29 2.45
C MET A 351 -10.62 18.03 3.79
N LYS A 352 -11.27 17.45 4.81
CA LYS A 352 -11.31 18.05 6.16
C LYS A 352 -9.91 18.18 6.75
N MET A 353 -9.07 17.15 6.60
CA MET A 353 -7.67 17.20 7.05
C MET A 353 -6.88 18.26 6.28
N GLN A 354 -7.00 18.32 4.94
CA GLN A 354 -6.34 19.32 4.11
C GLN A 354 -6.74 20.74 4.51
N GLN A 355 -8.04 20.98 4.69
CA GLN A 355 -8.59 22.25 5.15
C GLN A 355 -8.14 22.61 6.57
N LYS A 356 -7.72 21.66 7.39
CA LYS A 356 -7.17 21.95 8.72
C LYS A 356 -5.67 22.30 8.62
N CYS A 357 -4.94 21.54 7.82
CA CYS A 357 -3.48 21.49 7.91
C CYS A 357 -2.74 22.30 6.84
N VAL A 358 -3.30 22.46 5.64
CA VAL A 358 -2.60 23.04 4.48
C VAL A 358 -2.97 24.52 4.33
N SER A 359 -1.99 25.41 4.28
CA SER A 359 -2.17 26.80 3.82
C SER A 359 -1.93 26.90 2.31
N ARG A 360 -0.83 26.31 1.81
CA ARG A 360 -0.46 26.27 0.39
C ARG A 360 0.00 24.87 0.00
N ALA A 361 -0.41 24.44 -1.19
CA ALA A 361 0.01 23.19 -1.81
C ALA A 361 0.96 23.46 -2.97
N GLU A 362 1.71 22.43 -3.38
CA GLU A 362 2.68 22.48 -4.48
C GLU A 362 3.75 23.56 -4.29
N VAL A 363 4.15 23.78 -3.03
CA VAL A 363 5.13 24.81 -2.66
C VAL A 363 6.54 24.36 -3.10
N PRO A 364 7.30 25.21 -3.81
CA PRO A 364 8.67 24.91 -4.20
C PRO A 364 9.59 24.68 -2.98
N PRO A 365 10.64 23.85 -3.10
CA PRO A 365 11.50 23.50 -1.98
C PRO A 365 12.24 24.68 -1.33
N GLY A 366 12.53 25.74 -2.10
CA GLY A 366 13.20 26.94 -1.60
C GLY A 366 12.34 27.79 -0.66
N GLU A 367 11.02 27.60 -0.68
CA GLU A 367 10.07 28.31 0.19
C GLU A 367 9.62 27.48 1.40
N LEU A 368 9.99 26.20 1.44
CA LEU A 368 9.63 25.28 2.52
C LEU A 368 10.61 25.38 3.70
N GLU A 369 10.07 25.28 4.91
CA GLU A 369 10.84 25.03 6.12
C GLU A 369 11.69 23.76 5.96
N ASP A 370 12.91 23.75 6.53
CA ASP A 370 13.88 22.65 6.37
C ASP A 370 13.30 21.28 6.74
N LEU A 371 12.49 21.23 7.80
CA LEU A 371 11.84 20.01 8.28
C LEU A 371 10.85 19.42 7.25
N LEU A 372 10.24 20.26 6.43
CA LEU A 372 9.22 19.90 5.45
C LEU A 372 9.74 19.88 4.01
N ARG A 373 11.01 20.26 3.79
CA ARG A 373 11.63 20.27 2.47
C ARG A 373 11.87 18.83 1.98
N PRO A 374 11.22 18.38 0.90
CA PRO A 374 11.46 17.04 0.38
C PRO A 374 12.84 16.95 -0.29
N TRP A 375 13.38 15.73 -0.36
CA TRP A 375 14.57 15.43 -1.13
C TRP A 375 14.41 15.90 -2.59
N GLN A 376 15.43 16.57 -3.12
CA GLN A 376 15.43 17.09 -4.48
C GLN A 376 16.28 16.23 -5.40
N THR A 377 15.92 16.25 -6.68
CA THR A 377 16.67 15.56 -7.74
C THR A 377 17.24 16.59 -8.71
N GLU A 378 18.20 16.19 -9.53
CA GLU A 378 18.82 17.08 -10.52
C GLU A 378 17.86 17.47 -11.65
N THR A 379 16.93 16.57 -12.00
CA THR A 379 16.10 16.67 -13.21
C THR A 379 14.63 16.93 -12.93
N ALA A 380 14.17 16.79 -11.69
CA ALA A 380 12.79 17.07 -11.30
C ALA A 380 12.70 17.73 -9.93
N THR A 381 12.01 18.88 -9.89
CA THR A 381 11.65 19.58 -8.65
C THR A 381 10.56 18.80 -7.92
N ILE A 382 10.79 18.53 -6.63
CA ILE A 382 9.80 17.91 -5.74
C ILE A 382 9.17 18.99 -4.88
N VAL A 383 7.84 19.10 -4.97
CA VAL A 383 7.06 20.10 -4.26
C VAL A 383 6.55 19.56 -2.92
N GLY A 384 6.20 20.47 -2.02
CA GLY A 384 5.65 20.13 -0.71
C GLY A 384 4.42 20.95 -0.35
N TYR A 385 4.17 21.04 0.97
CA TYR A 385 3.02 21.72 1.55
C TYR A 385 3.48 22.68 2.63
N GLU A 386 2.87 23.85 2.69
CA GLU A 386 3.03 24.79 3.79
C GLU A 386 1.98 24.48 4.87
N VAL A 387 2.42 24.40 6.12
CA VAL A 387 1.54 24.15 7.27
C VAL A 387 0.76 25.41 7.59
N ARG A 388 -0.53 25.26 7.85
CA ARG A 388 -1.39 26.35 8.28
C ARG A 388 -0.92 26.92 9.64
N GLY A 389 -0.81 28.24 9.71
CA GLY A 389 -0.51 28.96 10.96
C GLY A 389 -1.69 29.01 11.94
N ASN A 390 -1.43 29.55 13.14
CA ASN A 390 -2.43 29.75 14.21
C ASN A 390 -3.13 28.45 14.68
N LEU A 391 -2.42 27.32 14.66
CA LEU A 391 -2.88 26.04 15.18
C LEU A 391 -2.52 25.89 16.67
N SER A 392 -3.28 25.08 17.41
CA SER A 392 -2.84 24.60 18.72
C SER A 392 -1.57 23.75 18.57
N LEU A 393 -0.76 23.61 19.62
CA LEU A 393 0.46 22.78 19.56
C LEU A 393 0.17 21.33 19.14
N GLN A 394 -0.96 20.77 19.60
CA GLN A 394 -1.40 19.43 19.23
C GLN A 394 -1.73 19.35 17.73
N ASP A 395 -2.49 20.32 17.21
CA ASP A 395 -2.88 20.36 15.81
C ASP A 395 -1.69 20.64 14.90
N GLN A 396 -0.77 21.49 15.32
CA GLN A 396 0.48 21.72 14.61
C GLN A 396 1.29 20.43 14.51
N GLY A 397 1.46 19.70 15.62
CA GLY A 397 2.14 18.41 15.64
C GLY A 397 1.51 17.39 14.70
N PHE A 398 0.18 17.30 14.69
CA PHE A 398 -0.58 16.44 13.76
C PHE A 398 -0.37 16.85 12.30
N CYS A 399 -0.53 18.13 11.98
CA CYS A 399 -0.44 18.65 10.61
C CYS A 399 0.97 18.55 10.04
N VAL A 400 2.02 18.77 10.84
CA VAL A 400 3.41 18.53 10.42
C VAL A 400 3.61 17.07 10.01
N ARG A 401 3.11 16.10 10.79
CA ARG A 401 3.23 14.66 10.48
C ARG A 401 2.54 14.25 9.19
N MET A 402 1.49 14.96 8.78
CA MET A 402 0.85 14.75 7.47
C MET A 402 1.78 15.08 6.30
N MET A 403 2.72 16.01 6.51
CA MET A 403 3.54 16.62 5.47
C MET A 403 5.02 16.20 5.52
N LEU A 404 5.44 15.56 6.62
CA LEU A 404 6.83 15.13 6.80
C LEU A 404 7.28 14.25 5.62
N PRO A 405 8.34 14.64 4.89
CA PRO A 405 8.91 13.79 3.88
C PRO A 405 9.56 12.55 4.50
N GLU A 406 9.74 11.52 3.67
CA GLU A 406 10.18 10.19 4.11
C GLU A 406 11.46 10.21 4.96
N LEU A 407 12.50 10.91 4.51
CA LEU A 407 13.80 10.89 5.19
C LEU A 407 13.70 11.48 6.59
N GLN A 408 13.04 12.64 6.72
CA GLN A 408 12.83 13.32 7.99
C GLN A 408 11.96 12.49 8.94
N TYR A 409 10.87 11.90 8.43
CA TYR A 409 9.99 11.10 9.28
C TYR A 409 10.65 9.79 9.71
N HIS A 410 11.40 9.14 8.81
CA HIS A 410 12.20 7.97 9.13
C HIS A 410 13.19 8.29 10.26
N SER A 411 13.99 9.35 10.14
CA SER A 411 14.95 9.75 11.17
C SER A 411 14.27 10.04 12.51
N HIS A 412 13.12 10.73 12.50
CA HIS A 412 12.34 11.00 13.70
C HIS A 412 11.89 9.70 14.40
N LEU A 413 11.31 8.75 13.64
CA LEU A 413 10.84 7.48 14.21
C LEU A 413 11.99 6.58 14.65
N TYR A 414 13.09 6.56 13.90
CA TYR A 414 14.29 5.84 14.25
C TYR A 414 14.86 6.34 15.58
N PHE A 415 15.01 7.66 15.74
CA PHE A 415 15.48 8.26 16.99
C PHE A 415 14.52 7.97 18.14
N LYS A 416 13.20 8.08 17.90
CA LYS A 416 12.17 7.75 18.91
C LYS A 416 12.27 6.30 19.38
N GLN A 417 12.63 5.37 18.49
CA GLN A 417 12.72 3.95 18.79
C GLN A 417 14.03 3.56 19.50
N TYR A 418 15.17 4.10 19.04
CA TYR A 418 16.50 3.67 19.50
C TYR A 418 17.21 4.65 20.43
N GLY A 419 16.70 5.88 20.59
CA GLY A 419 17.35 6.94 21.37
C GLY A 419 18.68 7.42 20.78
N ARG A 420 18.92 7.16 19.49
CA ARG A 420 20.15 7.52 18.76
C ARG A 420 19.85 7.76 17.28
N ASP A 421 20.73 8.49 16.62
CA ASP A 421 20.72 8.64 15.17
C ASP A 421 21.11 7.33 14.46
N MET A 422 20.80 7.25 13.16
CA MET A 422 21.21 6.10 12.32
C MET A 422 22.73 5.93 12.32
N ARG A 423 23.19 4.68 12.27
CA ARG A 423 24.64 4.39 12.28
C ARG A 423 25.26 4.93 11.00
N ALA A 424 26.47 5.47 11.10
CA ALA A 424 27.24 5.79 9.91
C ALA A 424 27.45 4.52 9.09
N ALA A 425 27.30 4.59 7.76
CA ALA A 425 27.69 3.50 6.89
C ALA A 425 29.16 3.12 7.16
N PRO A 426 29.51 1.82 7.15
CA PRO A 426 30.91 1.42 7.26
C PRO A 426 31.71 2.15 6.17
N ALA A 427 32.91 2.63 6.50
CA ALA A 427 33.84 3.06 5.48
C ALA A 427 34.29 1.78 4.73
N ASP A 428 33.98 1.71 3.44
CA ASP A 428 34.43 0.63 2.55
C ASP A 428 35.96 0.58 2.42
#